data_AF-A0AA39JJN0-F1
#
_entry.id   AF-A0AA39JJN0-F1
#
_cell.length_a   1.000
_cell.length_b   1.000
_cell.length_c   1.000
_cell.angle_alpha   90.00
_cell.angle_beta   90.00
_cell.angle_gamma   90.00
#
_symmetry.space_group_name_H-M   'P 1'
#
loop_
_entity.id
_entity.type
_entity.pdbx_description
1 polymer ?
#
loop_
_entity_poly.entity_id
_entity_poly.type
_entity_poly.pdbx_seq_one_letter_code
_entity_poly.pdbx_strand_id
1 'polypeptide(L)'
;MLCSEFEQFRFSMLEKRRDVFKEGVLAEVRDGLVAEIQADKKKLKSRLRELELSYIASRPSSDLSQISEDRRWFNGNCGAKIERCFTEYEKLEDHLLKNTVYQPMSLQEKQDIVKAFGFQPQGHFYNCVNGHTFVITEV
;
A
#
# COMPACT_ATOMS: atom_id res chain seq x y z
N MET A 1 -4.31 15.94 6.33
CA MET A 1 -3.00 15.98 7.01
C MET A 1 -2.51 14.58 7.37
N LEU A 2 -3.27 13.75 8.10
CA LEU A 2 -2.84 12.37 8.43
C LEU A 2 -2.51 11.50 7.18
N CYS A 3 -3.37 11.47 6.17
CA CYS A 3 -3.10 10.68 4.96
C CYS A 3 -1.96 11.25 4.11
N SER A 4 -1.76 12.57 4.10
CA SER A 4 -0.65 13.16 3.34
C SER A 4 0.70 12.85 3.99
N GLU A 5 0.75 12.82 5.33
CA GLU A 5 1.94 12.37 6.07
C GLU A 5 2.23 10.89 5.79
N PHE A 6 1.19 10.05 5.77
CA PHE A 6 1.34 8.66 5.36
C PHE A 6 1.89 8.53 3.92
N GLU A 7 1.37 9.26 2.94
CA GLU A 7 1.86 9.16 1.56
C GLU A 7 3.34 9.58 1.45
N GLN A 8 3.75 10.60 2.20
CA GLN A 8 5.16 11.00 2.29
C GLN A 8 6.02 9.89 2.91
N PHE A 9 5.54 9.27 4.00
CA PHE A 9 6.20 8.14 4.63
C PHE A 9 6.29 6.93 3.69
N ARG A 10 5.19 6.57 3.02
CA ARG A 10 5.13 5.46 2.06
C ARG A 10 6.14 5.65 0.95
N PHE A 11 6.20 6.86 0.37
CA PHE A 11 7.18 7.17 -0.67
C PHE A 11 8.62 6.99 -0.15
N SER A 12 8.95 7.57 1.01
CA SER A 12 10.28 7.42 1.61
C SER A 12 10.64 5.95 1.88
N MET A 13 9.68 5.16 2.36
CA MET A 13 9.88 3.74 2.64
C MET A 13 10.12 2.91 1.37
N LEU A 14 9.41 3.22 0.28
CA LEU A 14 9.61 2.56 -1.01
C LEU A 14 10.98 2.92 -1.62
N GLU A 15 11.43 4.16 -1.48
CA GLU A 15 12.78 4.58 -1.90
C GLU A 15 13.86 3.86 -1.08
N LYS A 16 13.74 3.86 0.25
CA LYS A 16 14.66 3.10 1.14
C LYS A 16 14.74 1.64 0.74
N ARG A 17 13.59 0.98 0.56
CA ARG A 17 13.51 -0.42 0.10
C ARG A 17 14.24 -0.62 -1.23
N ARG A 18 14.05 0.28 -2.19
CA ARG A 18 14.70 0.21 -3.50
C ARG A 18 16.21 0.29 -3.36
N ASP A 19 16.71 1.17 -2.50
CA ASP A 19 18.15 1.39 -2.35
C ASP A 19 18.82 0.20 -1.66
N VAL A 20 18.23 -0.33 -0.57
CA VAL A 20 18.75 -1.57 0.08
C VAL A 20 18.63 -2.80 -0.82
N PHE A 21 17.64 -2.83 -1.72
CA PHE A 21 17.51 -3.88 -2.72
C PHE A 21 18.66 -3.83 -3.73
N LYS A 22 19.04 -2.64 -4.21
CA LYS A 22 20.21 -2.47 -5.11
C LYS A 22 21.51 -2.88 -4.45
N GLU A 23 21.64 -2.64 -3.15
CA GLU A 23 22.79 -3.04 -2.34
C GLU A 23 22.82 -4.55 -2.03
N GLY A 24 21.74 -5.27 -2.32
CA GLY A 24 21.63 -6.72 -2.09
C GLY A 24 21.40 -7.10 -0.63
N VAL A 25 21.11 -6.14 0.25
CA VAL A 25 20.98 -6.35 1.71
C VAL A 25 19.53 -6.29 2.21
N LEU A 26 18.55 -6.37 1.30
CA LEU A 26 17.14 -6.26 1.64
C LEU A 26 16.71 -7.33 2.65
N ALA A 27 17.25 -8.55 2.56
CA ALA A 27 16.86 -9.65 3.43
C ALA A 27 17.27 -9.38 4.89
N GLU A 28 18.44 -8.79 5.11
CA GLU A 28 18.99 -8.46 6.43
C GLU A 28 18.26 -7.27 7.07
N VAL A 29 17.89 -6.26 6.27
CA VAL A 29 17.27 -5.03 6.79
C VAL A 29 15.74 -5.06 6.83
N ARG A 30 15.11 -6.06 6.20
CA ARG A 30 13.65 -6.15 6.04
C ARG A 30 12.89 -5.98 7.35
N ASP A 31 13.30 -6.70 8.39
CA ASP A 31 12.60 -6.68 9.67
C ASP A 31 12.70 -5.29 10.33
N GLY A 32 13.82 -4.58 10.10
CA GLY A 32 13.99 -3.18 10.51
C GLY A 32 13.07 -2.22 9.75
N LEU A 33 12.90 -2.41 8.44
CA LEU A 33 11.96 -1.62 7.64
C LEU A 33 10.51 -1.85 8.07
N VAL A 34 10.14 -3.11 8.36
CA VAL A 34 8.81 -3.45 8.88
C VAL A 34 8.59 -2.80 10.26
N ALA A 35 9.59 -2.85 11.14
CA ALA A 35 9.52 -2.20 12.45
C ALA A 35 9.34 -0.67 12.32
N GLU A 36 9.97 -0.04 11.34
CA GLU A 36 9.80 1.39 11.05
C GLU A 36 8.35 1.70 10.61
N ILE A 37 7.76 0.87 9.74
CA ILE A 37 6.35 1.00 9.34
C ILE A 37 5.42 0.87 10.55
N GLN A 38 5.64 -0.13 11.39
CA GLN A 38 4.82 -0.36 12.58
C GLN A 38 4.95 0.79 13.60
N ALA A 39 6.14 1.35 13.76
CA ALA A 39 6.37 2.51 14.60
C ALA A 39 5.61 3.74 14.09
N ASP A 40 5.63 3.99 12.78
CA ASP A 40 4.90 5.12 12.18
C ASP A 40 3.37 4.90 12.23
N LYS A 41 2.89 3.68 11.98
CA LYS A 41 1.48 3.28 12.18
C LYS A 41 1.03 3.58 13.62
N LYS A 42 1.85 3.24 14.62
CA LYS A 42 1.57 3.51 16.03
C LYS A 42 1.55 5.01 16.33
N LYS A 43 2.49 5.78 15.76
CA LYS A 43 2.53 7.25 15.87
C LYS A 43 1.25 7.88 15.31
N LEU A 44 0.81 7.44 14.13
CA LEU A 44 -0.41 7.93 13.50
C LEU A 44 -1.65 7.62 14.35
N LYS A 45 -1.72 6.41 14.92
CA LYS A 45 -2.80 6.00 15.83
C LYS A 45 -2.85 6.84 17.12
N SER A 46 -1.70 7.26 17.64
CA SER A 46 -1.65 8.17 18.79
C SER A 46 -2.13 9.58 18.42
N ARG A 47 -1.67 10.13 17.30
CA ARG A 47 -2.13 11.45 16.82
C ARG A 47 -3.63 11.49 16.54
N LEU A 48 -4.19 10.39 16.02
CA LEU A 48 -5.62 10.29 15.82
C LEU A 48 -6.39 10.38 17.15
N ARG A 49 -5.93 9.68 18.19
CA ARG A 49 -6.54 9.74 19.52
C ARG A 49 -6.45 11.14 20.12
N GLU A 50 -5.33 11.83 19.93
CA GLU A 50 -5.18 13.23 20.35
C GLU A 50 -6.16 14.15 19.61
N LEU A 51 -6.37 13.95 18.31
CA LEU A 51 -7.35 14.70 17.52
C LEU A 51 -8.80 14.42 17.97
N GLU A 52 -9.14 13.17 18.25
CA GLU A 52 -10.46 12.80 18.79
C GLU A 52 -10.69 13.46 20.15
N LEU A 53 -9.70 13.41 21.05
CA LEU A 53 -9.78 14.04 22.37
C LEU A 53 -9.90 15.57 22.27
N SER A 54 -9.09 16.19 21.39
CA SER A 54 -9.15 17.64 21.14
C SER A 54 -10.50 18.06 20.57
N TYR A 55 -11.04 17.29 19.62
CA TYR A 55 -12.37 17.49 19.07
C TYR A 55 -13.44 17.46 20.18
N ILE A 56 -13.48 16.41 20.99
CA ILE A 56 -14.44 16.29 22.10
C ILE A 56 -14.28 17.43 23.10
N ALA A 57 -13.05 17.75 23.49
CA ALA A 57 -12.76 18.81 24.47
C ALA A 57 -13.14 20.22 23.97
N SER A 58 -13.14 20.45 22.65
CA SER A 58 -13.57 21.72 22.05
C SER A 58 -15.08 21.92 22.02
N ARG A 59 -15.87 20.91 22.39
CA ARG A 59 -17.34 20.96 22.36
C ARG A 59 -17.86 21.41 23.72
N PRO A 60 -18.97 22.18 23.78
CA PRO A 60 -19.58 22.61 25.03
C PRO A 60 -20.32 21.48 25.79
N SER A 61 -20.14 20.23 25.35
CA SER A 61 -20.83 19.04 25.84
C SER A 61 -20.40 18.72 27.28
N SER A 62 -21.36 18.75 28.22
CA SER A 62 -21.13 18.40 29.63
C SER A 62 -21.78 17.07 30.04
N ASP A 63 -22.63 16.52 29.17
CA ASP A 63 -23.33 15.26 29.38
C ASP A 63 -22.64 14.08 28.67
N LEU A 64 -22.63 12.93 29.33
CA LEU A 64 -22.05 11.68 28.82
C LEU A 64 -22.74 11.22 27.54
N SER A 65 -24.05 11.46 27.38
CA SER A 65 -24.77 11.12 26.15
C SER A 65 -24.23 11.90 24.96
N GLN A 66 -24.04 13.21 25.12
CA GLN A 66 -23.52 14.10 24.07
C GLN A 66 -22.08 13.76 23.69
N ILE A 67 -21.23 13.40 24.67
CA ILE A 67 -19.86 12.92 24.41
C ILE A 67 -19.89 11.65 23.56
N SER A 68 -20.83 10.73 23.82
CA SER A 68 -20.95 9.50 23.05
C SER A 68 -21.41 9.75 21.60
N GLU A 69 -22.29 10.72 21.40
CA GLU A 69 -22.75 11.15 20.07
C GLU A 69 -21.64 11.85 19.29
N ASP A 70 -20.88 12.75 19.93
CA ASP A 70 -19.74 13.42 19.33
C ASP A 70 -18.66 12.39 18.90
N ARG A 71 -18.40 11.35 19.69
CA ARG A 71 -17.53 10.23 19.29
C ARG A 71 -18.06 9.47 18.08
N ARG A 72 -19.36 9.18 18.06
CA ARG A 72 -20.00 8.48 16.94
C ARG A 72 -19.92 9.33 15.67
N TRP A 73 -20.13 10.63 15.79
CA TRP A 73 -19.99 11.57 14.68
C TRP A 73 -18.56 11.61 14.17
N PHE A 74 -17.57 11.74 15.07
CA PHE A 74 -16.15 11.76 14.70
C PHE A 74 -15.77 10.48 13.95
N ASN A 75 -16.13 9.31 14.48
CA ASN A 75 -15.87 8.03 13.83
C ASN A 75 -16.62 7.88 12.50
N GLY A 76 -17.87 8.33 12.41
CA GLY A 76 -18.63 8.28 11.16
C GLY A 76 -18.06 9.18 10.05
N ASN A 77 -17.57 10.36 10.40
CA ASN A 77 -17.10 11.35 9.43
C ASN A 77 -15.62 11.18 9.08
N CYS A 78 -14.81 10.76 10.04
CA CYS A 78 -13.36 10.59 9.87
C CYS A 78 -12.96 9.13 9.66
N GLY A 79 -13.72 8.17 10.19
CA GLY A 79 -13.35 6.76 10.26
C GLY A 79 -13.03 6.13 8.91
N ALA A 80 -13.87 6.32 7.89
CA ALA A 80 -13.63 5.73 6.57
C ALA A 80 -12.27 6.15 5.95
N LYS A 81 -11.86 7.41 6.17
CA LYS A 81 -10.55 7.91 5.68
C LYS A 81 -9.40 7.33 6.49
N ILE A 82 -9.59 7.19 7.79
CA ILE A 82 -8.61 6.64 8.73
C ILE A 82 -8.40 5.15 8.46
N GLU A 83 -9.48 4.38 8.36
CA GLU A 83 -9.43 2.94 8.07
C GLU A 83 -8.73 2.68 6.74
N ARG A 84 -9.07 3.44 5.70
CA ARG A 84 -8.37 3.37 4.42
C ARG A 84 -6.86 3.59 4.60
N CYS A 85 -6.46 4.59 5.39
CA CYS A 85 -5.05 4.84 5.66
C CYS A 85 -4.38 3.62 6.31
N PHE A 86 -5.00 3.04 7.34
CA PHE A 86 -4.45 1.86 8.02
C PHE A 86 -4.40 0.61 7.14
N THR A 87 -5.37 0.42 6.25
CA THR A 87 -5.31 -0.63 5.23
C THR A 87 -4.11 -0.44 4.29
N GLU A 88 -3.76 0.80 3.94
CA GLU A 88 -2.58 1.06 3.10
C GLU A 88 -1.25 0.80 3.85
N TYR A 89 -1.19 1.01 5.17
CA TYR A 89 -0.05 0.53 5.98
C TYR A 89 0.11 -0.99 5.89
N GLU A 90 -0.99 -1.73 6.02
CA GLU A 90 -0.97 -3.21 5.94
C GLU A 90 -0.50 -3.70 4.58
N LYS A 91 -0.96 -3.06 3.50
CA LYS A 91 -0.45 -3.34 2.15
C LYS A 91 1.04 -3.05 2.01
N LEU A 92 1.53 -1.98 2.64
CA LEU A 92 2.95 -1.63 2.60
C LEU A 92 3.81 -2.66 3.36
N GLU A 93 3.36 -3.10 4.54
CA GLU A 93 4.00 -4.18 5.31
C GLU A 93 4.03 -5.47 4.49
N ASP A 94 2.88 -5.86 3.94
CA ASP A 94 2.76 -7.04 3.06
C ASP A 94 3.70 -6.97 1.87
N HIS A 95 3.84 -5.80 1.24
CA HIS A 95 4.72 -5.60 0.10
C HIS A 95 6.20 -5.74 0.45
N LEU A 96 6.60 -5.35 1.68
CA LEU A 96 7.95 -5.60 2.17
C LEU A 96 8.19 -7.08 2.48
N LEU A 97 7.20 -7.76 3.05
CA LEU A 97 7.32 -9.15 3.47
C LEU A 97 7.30 -10.12 2.29
N LYS A 98 6.41 -9.91 1.32
CA LYS A 98 6.13 -10.87 0.26
C LYS A 98 7.21 -10.99 -0.80
N ASN A 99 8.25 -10.16 -0.77
CA ASN A 99 9.44 -10.25 -1.63
C ASN A 99 9.14 -10.52 -3.12
N THR A 100 7.98 -10.09 -3.60
CA THR A 100 7.59 -10.17 -5.02
C THR A 100 8.33 -9.06 -5.73
N VAL A 101 9.63 -9.25 -5.90
CA VAL A 101 10.39 -8.54 -6.92
C VAL A 101 9.82 -9.04 -8.24
N TYR A 102 9.53 -8.12 -9.16
CA TYR A 102 9.26 -8.51 -10.54
C TYR A 102 10.50 -9.27 -11.04
N GLN A 103 10.40 -10.59 -11.15
CA GLN A 103 11.41 -11.37 -11.83
C GLN A 103 11.18 -11.17 -13.33
N PRO A 104 12.21 -10.73 -14.08
CA PRO A 104 12.13 -10.72 -15.52
C PRO A 104 11.75 -12.12 -16.00
N MET A 105 10.60 -12.25 -16.64
CA MET A 105 10.20 -13.52 -17.23
C MET A 105 11.23 -13.89 -18.31
N SER A 106 11.70 -15.13 -18.26
CA SER A 106 12.50 -15.72 -19.32
C SER A 106 11.72 -15.72 -20.65
N LEU A 107 12.44 -15.78 -21.76
CA LEU A 107 11.84 -15.92 -23.09
C LEU A 107 10.92 -17.15 -23.17
N GLN A 108 11.30 -18.24 -22.49
CA GLN A 108 10.52 -19.48 -22.44
C GLN A 108 9.18 -19.27 -21.73
N GLU A 109 9.17 -18.63 -20.55
CA GLU A 109 7.94 -18.33 -19.81
C GLU A 109 7.01 -17.43 -20.63
N LYS A 110 7.55 -16.45 -21.35
CA LYS A 110 6.78 -15.61 -22.28
C LYS A 110 6.14 -16.43 -23.38
N GLN A 111 6.88 -17.36 -23.97
CA GLN A 111 6.35 -18.25 -25.01
C GLN A 111 5.27 -19.20 -24.48
N ASP A 112 5.42 -19.70 -23.26
CA ASP A 112 4.45 -20.61 -22.65
C ASP A 112 3.16 -19.89 -22.27
N ILE A 113 3.23 -18.63 -21.84
CA ILE A 113 2.07 -17.74 -21.68
C ILE A 113 1.33 -17.57 -23.01
N VAL A 114 2.05 -17.21 -24.09
CA VAL A 114 1.48 -17.04 -25.43
C VAL A 114 0.75 -18.31 -25.90
N LYS A 115 1.37 -19.48 -25.71
CA LYS A 115 0.78 -20.78 -26.04
C LYS A 115 -0.48 -21.06 -25.20
N ALA A 116 -0.44 -20.78 -23.89
CA ALA A 116 -1.56 -21.01 -23.00
C ALA A 116 -2.78 -20.14 -23.36
N PHE A 117 -2.57 -18.92 -23.84
CA PHE A 117 -3.64 -18.04 -24.32
C PHE A 117 -4.12 -18.35 -25.75
N GLY A 118 -3.55 -19.37 -26.40
CA GLY A 118 -3.88 -19.73 -27.78
C GLY A 118 -3.52 -18.63 -28.79
N PHE A 119 -2.58 -17.75 -28.43
CA PHE A 119 -2.18 -16.67 -29.31
C PHE A 119 -1.33 -17.21 -30.44
N GLN A 120 -1.66 -16.83 -31.67
CA GLN A 120 -0.85 -17.20 -32.83
C GLN A 120 0.26 -16.16 -33.04
N PRO A 121 1.52 -16.59 -33.17
CA PRO A 121 2.62 -15.67 -33.49
C PRO A 121 2.45 -15.12 -34.92
N GLN A 122 2.44 -13.80 -35.07
CA GLN A 122 2.61 -13.12 -36.36
C GLN A 122 3.72 -12.05 -36.20
N GLY A 123 4.98 -12.49 -36.22
CA GLY A 123 6.14 -11.62 -36.02
C GLY A 123 6.31 -11.21 -34.55
N HIS A 124 6.62 -9.94 -34.28
CA HIS A 124 6.75 -9.38 -32.90
C HIS A 124 5.40 -9.15 -32.20
N PHE A 125 4.31 -9.61 -32.79
CA PHE A 125 2.94 -9.39 -32.34
C PHE A 125 2.23 -10.71 -32.11
N TYR A 126 1.35 -10.73 -31.11
CA TYR A 126 0.54 -11.89 -30.73
C TYR A 126 -0.94 -11.57 -30.93
N ASN A 127 -1.67 -12.41 -31.65
CA ASN A 127 -3.10 -12.21 -31.87
C ASN A 127 -3.91 -13.20 -31.03
N CYS A 128 -4.93 -12.71 -30.32
CA CYS A 128 -5.90 -13.59 -29.69
C CYS A 128 -6.89 -14.17 -30.70
N VAL A 129 -7.68 -15.15 -30.25
CA VAL A 129 -8.71 -15.81 -31.07
C VAL A 129 -9.76 -14.82 -31.63
N ASN A 130 -9.96 -13.70 -30.93
CA ASN A 130 -10.87 -12.63 -31.34
C ASN A 130 -10.22 -11.56 -32.25
N GLY A 131 -8.95 -11.75 -32.63
CA GLY A 131 -8.23 -10.86 -33.55
C GLY A 131 -7.61 -9.59 -32.91
N HIS A 132 -7.61 -9.45 -31.59
CA HIS A 132 -6.89 -8.35 -30.94
C HIS A 132 -5.38 -8.61 -30.95
N THR A 133 -4.61 -7.57 -31.29
CA THR A 133 -3.16 -7.61 -31.33
C THR A 133 -2.56 -7.17 -29.99
N PHE A 134 -1.65 -7.99 -29.47
CA PHE A 134 -0.90 -7.75 -28.25
C PHE A 134 0.59 -7.66 -28.57
N VAL A 135 1.29 -6.76 -27.88
CA VAL A 135 2.75 -6.68 -27.86
C VAL A 135 3.21 -7.05 -26.47
N ILE A 136 4.06 -8.07 -26.37
CA ILE A 136 4.74 -8.40 -25.10
C ILE A 136 6.09 -7.70 -25.13
N THR A 137 6.19 -6.55 -24.46
CA THR A 137 7.46 -5.82 -24.30
C THR A 137 8.17 -6.24 -23.00
N GLU A 138 9.48 -5.97 -22.92
CA GLU A 138 10.19 -5.92 -21.64
C GLU A 138 10.17 -4.47 -21.14
N VAL A 139 10.04 -4.27 -19.82
CA VAL A 139 10.41 -3.02 -19.15
C VAL A 139 11.63 -3.32 -18.30
#